data_AF-A0A2H5AT75-F1
#
_entry.id   AF-A0A2H5AT75-F1
#
_cell.length_a   1.000
_cell.length_b   1.000
_cell.length_c   1.000
_cell.angle_alpha   90.00
_cell.angle_beta   90.00
_cell.angle_gamma   90.00
#
_symmetry.space_group_name_H-M   'P 1'
#
loop_
_entity.id
_entity.type
_entity.pdbx_description
1 polymer ?
#
loop_
_entity_poly.entity_id
_entity_poly.type
_entity_poly.pdbx_seq_one_letter_code
_entity_poly.pdbx_strand_id
1 'polypeptide(L)' 'MEERQTAPHGRTSDPHTKASLVAAIGEAVRDRDERVLRRLLARFAEQAAIADLPALRDAIDTARCHGDRPPVPR' A
#
# COMPACT_ATOMS: atom_id res chain seq x y z
N MET A 1 39.26 20.30 10.85
CA MET A 1 38.14 19.82 11.68
C MET A 1 37.16 20.96 11.75
N GLU A 2 36.10 20.94 10.94
CA GLU A 2 35.02 21.91 11.07
C GLU A 2 33.70 21.16 11.12
N GLU A 3 33.01 21.41 12.21
CA GLU A 3 31.82 20.72 12.65
C GLU A 3 30.59 21.33 11.99
N ARG A 4 29.78 20.43 11.42
CA ARG A 4 28.31 20.37 11.56
C ARG A 4 27.57 21.70 11.38
N GLN A 5 27.39 22.06 10.12
CA GLN A 5 26.29 22.94 9.74
C GLN A 5 24.95 22.21 9.88
N THR A 6 24.08 22.86 10.63
CA THR A 6 22.69 22.58 10.92
C THR A 6 21.83 22.48 9.66
N ALA A 7 21.09 21.37 9.52
CA ALA A 7 19.75 21.41 8.97
C ALA A 7 18.95 20.26 9.60
N PRO A 8 17.84 20.52 10.33
CA PRO A 8 16.88 19.47 10.60
C PRO A 8 16.29 19.10 9.24
N HIS A 9 16.77 18.00 8.67
CA HIS A 9 16.20 17.47 7.45
C HIS A 9 14.73 17.22 7.75
N GLY A 10 13.90 18.05 7.12
CA GLY A 10 12.46 18.05 7.29
C GLY A 10 11.94 16.64 7.16
N ARG A 11 10.88 16.36 7.90
CA ARG A 11 10.08 15.15 7.77
C ARG A 11 9.61 15.08 6.31
N THR A 12 10.42 14.53 5.44
CA THR A 12 9.95 13.96 4.18
C THR A 12 9.19 12.74 4.64
N SER A 13 7.92 12.94 5.00
CA SER A 13 6.97 11.85 5.10
C SER A 13 7.13 11.11 3.80
N ASP A 14 7.73 9.92 3.87
CA ASP A 14 8.09 9.15 2.70
C ASP A 14 6.83 9.12 1.80
N PRO A 15 6.88 9.68 0.58
CA PRO A 15 5.70 9.85 -0.27
C PRO A 15 5.16 8.50 -0.78
N HIS A 16 5.78 7.39 -0.35
CA HIS A 16 5.38 6.02 -0.63
C HIS A 16 4.75 5.29 0.56
N THR A 17 4.76 5.85 1.79
CA THR A 17 4.05 5.24 2.92
C THR A 17 2.53 5.49 2.84
N LYS A 18 1.76 4.47 3.21
CA LYS A 18 0.28 4.53 3.26
C LYS A 18 -0.23 5.70 4.14
N ALA A 19 0.50 6.02 5.22
CA ALA A 19 0.18 7.14 6.10
C ALA A 19 0.30 8.51 5.40
N SER A 20 1.35 8.73 4.60
CA SER A 20 1.50 9.94 3.78
C SER A 20 0.38 10.07 2.74
N LEU A 21 -0.04 8.95 2.14
CA LEU A 21 -1.12 8.94 1.15
C LEU A 21 -2.48 9.31 1.77
N VAL A 22 -2.77 8.80 2.97
CA VAL A 22 -4.01 9.14 3.71
C VAL A 22 -4.02 10.63 4.09
N ALA A 23 -2.88 11.18 4.52
CA ALA A 23 -2.77 12.61 4.81
C ALA A 23 -3.02 13.47 3.57
N ALA A 24 -2.43 13.11 2.42
CA ALA A 24 -2.62 13.82 1.16
C ALA A 24 -4.08 13.80 0.66
N ILE A 25 -4.81 12.70 0.90
CA ILE A 25 -6.25 12.61 0.60
C ILE A 25 -7.04 13.61 1.44
N GLY A 26 -6.73 13.70 2.75
CA GLY A 26 -7.38 14.65 3.66
C GLY A 26 -7.21 16.11 3.23
N GLU A 27 -6.00 16.46 2.78
CA GLU A 27 -5.72 17.81 2.25
C GLU A 27 -6.45 18.05 0.91
N ALA A 28 -6.45 17.10 -0.02
CA ALA A 28 -7.20 17.25 -1.29
C ALA A 28 -8.72 17.42 -1.08
N VAL A 29 -9.30 16.76 -0.06
CA VAL A 29 -10.70 16.96 0.33
C VAL A 29 -10.93 18.35 0.89
N ARG A 30 -10.02 18.84 1.76
CA ARG A 30 -10.09 20.20 2.32
C ARG A 30 -10.02 21.25 1.22
N ASP A 31 -9.12 21.08 0.26
CA ASP A 31 -8.89 22.00 -0.85
C ASP A 31 -9.92 21.88 -1.98
N ARG A 32 -10.83 20.88 -1.89
CA ARG A 32 -11.81 20.52 -2.92
C ARG A 32 -11.18 20.25 -4.29
N ASP A 33 -9.95 19.77 -4.31
CA ASP A 33 -9.26 19.39 -5.55
C ASP A 33 -9.69 17.98 -5.97
N GLU A 34 -10.77 17.92 -6.76
CA GLU A 34 -11.30 16.64 -7.25
C GLU A 34 -10.31 15.86 -8.12
N ARG A 35 -9.45 16.54 -8.89
CA ARG A 35 -8.52 15.87 -9.80
C ARG A 35 -7.44 15.16 -9.00
N VAL A 36 -6.89 15.84 -8.00
CA VAL A 36 -5.91 15.28 -7.08
C VAL A 36 -6.55 14.18 -6.24
N LEU A 37 -7.77 14.40 -5.72
CA LEU A 37 -8.51 13.40 -4.96
C LEU A 37 -8.71 12.10 -5.74
N ARG A 38 -9.19 12.18 -6.99
CA ARG A 38 -9.38 10.99 -7.86
C ARG A 38 -8.07 10.23 -8.07
N ARG A 39 -6.96 10.93 -8.29
CA ARG A 39 -5.64 10.32 -8.48
C ARG A 39 -5.14 9.62 -7.21
N LEU A 40 -5.30 10.25 -6.05
CA LEU A 40 -4.86 9.69 -4.78
C LEU A 40 -5.71 8.47 -4.38
N LEU A 41 -7.02 8.50 -4.64
CA LEU A 41 -7.91 7.35 -4.42
C LEU A 41 -7.54 6.17 -5.33
N ALA A 42 -7.23 6.41 -6.60
CA ALA A 42 -6.76 5.36 -7.50
C ALA A 42 -5.45 4.71 -7.01
N ARG A 43 -4.50 5.52 -6.56
CA ARG A 43 -3.23 5.05 -5.99
C ARG A 43 -3.43 4.28 -4.68
N PHE A 44 -4.40 4.67 -3.86
CA PHE A 44 -4.73 3.98 -2.63
C PHE A 44 -5.35 2.59 -2.90
N ALA A 45 -6.27 2.51 -3.87
CA ALA A 45 -6.87 1.25 -4.31
C ALA A 45 -5.81 0.29 -4.89
N GLU A 46 -4.86 0.81 -5.67
CA GLU A 46 -3.73 0.03 -6.18
C GLU A 46 -2.89 -0.56 -5.03
N GLN A 47 -2.56 0.24 -4.00
CA GLN A 47 -1.83 -0.26 -2.84
C GLN A 47 -2.61 -1.30 -2.03
N ALA A 48 -3.93 -1.14 -1.90
CA ALA A 48 -4.78 -2.11 -1.22
C ALA A 48 -4.85 -3.43 -1.98
N ALA A 49 -5.05 -3.38 -3.31
CA ALA A 49 -5.06 -4.56 -4.15
C ALA A 49 -3.71 -5.30 -4.16
N ILE A 50 -2.59 -4.57 -4.16
CA ILE A 50 -1.25 -5.17 -4.04
C ILE A 50 -1.07 -5.82 -2.67
N ALA A 51 -1.61 -5.24 -1.60
CA ALA A 51 -1.55 -5.84 -0.25
C ALA A 51 -2.40 -7.11 -0.12
N ASP A 52 -3.48 -7.22 -0.88
CA ASP A 52 -4.36 -8.40 -0.92
C ASP A 52 -3.86 -9.48 -1.88
N LEU A 53 -2.94 -9.14 -2.79
CA LEU A 53 -2.38 -10.07 -3.79
C LEU A 53 -1.68 -11.29 -3.17
N PRO A 54 -0.90 -11.18 -2.08
CA PRO A 54 -0.37 -12.32 -1.34
C PRO A 54 -1.47 -13.25 -0.81
N ALA A 55 -2.52 -12.69 -0.20
CA ALA A 55 -3.63 -13.48 0.32
C ALA A 55 -4.39 -14.21 -0.80
N LEU A 56 -4.55 -13.56 -1.96
CA LEU A 56 -5.12 -14.18 -3.15
C LEU A 56 -4.24 -15.31 -3.69
N ARG A 57 -2.92 -15.11 -3.73
CA ARG A 57 -1.96 -16.15 -4.12
C ARG A 57 -2.04 -17.34 -3.17
N ASP A 58 -2.02 -17.11 -1.86
CA ASP A 58 -2.11 -18.16 -0.86
C ASP A 58 -3.42 -18.95 -0.98
N ALA A 59 -4.53 -18.28 -1.29
CA ALA A 59 -5.81 -18.92 -1.54
C ALA A 59 -5.78 -19.81 -2.80
N ILE A 60 -5.14 -19.35 -3.88
CA ILE A 60 -4.96 -20.14 -5.12
C ILE A 60 -4.04 -21.34 -4.88
N ASP A 61 -2.93 -21.15 -4.17
CA ASP A 61 -1.98 -22.21 -3.83
C ASP A 61 -2.65 -23.25 -2.90
N THR A 62 -3.43 -22.81 -1.92
CA THR A 62 -4.25 -23.68 -1.05
C THR A 62 -5.26 -24.48 -1.87
N ALA A 63 -5.98 -23.83 -2.80
CA ALA A 63 -6.94 -24.51 -3.67
C ALA A 63 -6.29 -25.58 -4.56
N ARG A 64 -5.06 -25.36 -5.04
CA ARG A 64 -4.28 -26.35 -5.80
C ARG A 64 -3.85 -27.54 -4.94
N CYS A 65 -3.40 -27.31 -3.71
CA CYS A 65 -3.03 -28.39 -2.80
C CYS A 65 -4.21 -29.31 -2.43
N HIS A 66 -5.44 -28.83 -2.50
CA HIS A 66 -6.65 -29.63 -2.26
C HIS A 66 -7.11 -30.44 -3.48
N GLY A 67 -6.61 -30.16 -4.69
CA GLY A 67 -6.99 -30.86 -5.93
C GLY A 67 -6.24 -32.18 -6.17
N ASP A 68 -5.04 -32.34 -5.62
CA ASP A 68 -4.12 -33.45 -6.00
C ASP A 68 -3.91 -34.51 -4.91
N ARG A 69 -4.61 -34.46 -3.78
CA ARG A 69 -4.54 -35.56 -2.79
C ARG A 69 -5.73 -36.50 -2.98
N PRO A 70 -5.60 -37.60 -3.74
CA PRO A 70 -6.62 -38.65 -3.71
C PRO A 70 -6.76 -39.13 -2.26
N PRO A 71 -8.00 -39.39 -1.79
CA PRO A 71 -8.19 -39.98 -0.47
C PRO A 71 -7.45 -41.32 -0.46
N VAL A 72 -6.41 -41.43 0.37
CA VAL A 72 -5.77 -42.72 0.65
C VAL A 72 -6.85 -43.61 1.26
N PRO A 73 -7.29 -44.69 0.58
CA PRO A 73 -8.23 -45.61 1.16
C PRO A 73 -7.53 -46.35 2.31
N ARG A 74 -8.19 -46.43 3.46
CA ARG A 74 -7.81 -47.35 4.54
C ARG A 74 -8.41 -48.72 4.28
#